data_AF-A0AAU7CHP8-F1
#
_entry.id   AF-A0AAU7CHP8-F1
#
_cell.length_a   1.000
_cell.length_b   1.000
_cell.length_c   1.000
_cell.angle_alpha   90.00
_cell.angle_beta   90.00
_cell.angle_gamma   90.00
#
_symmetry.space_group_name_H-M   'P 1'
#
loop_
_entity.id
_entity.type
_entity.pdbx_description
1 polymer ?
#
loop_
_entity_poly.entity_id
_entity_poly.type
_entity_poly.pdbx_seq_one_letter_code
_entity_poly.pdbx_strand_id
1 'polypeptide(L)'
;MICVRATLALLAVVCAALASTGCCSRAYQGPRPVLALAAPRDRNQNARPVETFTIVFSTFIPSNYVLGPGLHPQSFCGLVPPKRLAFAGDDRGFDVDSTCYRARQVVTIIPEEDDDPDGLLEGAKQNLGGLSESFVASQALADGRIDDRDRDGVLGDGEFKQGESAAVADGMLIDDPVRLGPHTVYVRLRTARTGGPRNRLVIGAPSIDWDFGITIDTSGPEPTYEVVGAWDGYPAAELYINRQPVFRSTPGNRPGSFVDLLKLLPGYADTRFVTRGTLNGKRGARIW
;
A
#
# COMPACT_ATOMS: atom_id res chain seq x y z
N MET A 1 -40.14 15.94 19.28
CA MET A 1 -39.49 17.23 18.99
C MET A 1 -38.87 17.15 17.61
N ILE A 2 -39.31 18.04 16.72
CA ILE A 2 -38.97 18.15 15.30
C ILE A 2 -37.88 19.23 15.15
N CYS A 3 -36.93 19.01 14.24
CA CYS A 3 -36.12 19.97 13.43
C CYS A 3 -34.75 19.32 13.15
N VAL A 4 -34.45 18.73 11.99
CA VAL A 4 -34.27 19.30 10.64
C VAL A 4 -33.38 20.54 10.63
N ARG A 5 -32.16 20.40 10.10
CA ARG A 5 -31.50 21.39 9.25
C ARG A 5 -30.42 20.73 8.39
N ALA A 6 -30.74 20.67 7.10
CA ALA A 6 -29.83 20.44 6.00
C ALA A 6 -29.27 21.79 5.53
N THR A 7 -28.04 21.80 5.01
CA THR A 7 -27.60 22.84 4.07
C THR A 7 -26.64 22.22 3.04
N LEU A 8 -27.10 22.20 1.78
CA LEU A 8 -26.29 22.03 0.57
C LEU A 8 -25.49 23.32 0.29
N ALA A 9 -24.29 23.19 -0.28
CA ALA A 9 -23.73 24.23 -1.15
C ALA A 9 -22.88 23.58 -2.26
N LEU A 10 -22.94 24.21 -3.42
CA LEU A 10 -22.76 23.68 -4.77
C LEU A 10 -21.32 23.81 -5.29
N LEU A 11 -21.01 22.96 -6.27
CA LEU A 11 -19.79 22.85 -7.08
C LEU A 11 -19.48 24.11 -7.93
N ALA A 12 -18.20 24.38 -8.17
CA ALA A 12 -17.73 25.02 -9.40
C ALA A 12 -16.40 24.39 -9.86
N VAL A 13 -16.44 23.78 -11.04
CA VAL A 13 -15.32 23.18 -11.78
C VAL A 13 -14.83 24.22 -12.79
N VAL A 14 -13.52 24.41 -12.89
CA VAL A 14 -12.88 25.06 -14.04
C VAL A 14 -11.74 24.16 -14.51
N CYS A 15 -11.95 23.53 -15.67
CA CYS A 15 -10.90 22.91 -16.47
C CYS A 15 -10.27 23.98 -17.37
N ALA A 16 -8.95 23.97 -17.49
CA ALA A 16 -8.27 24.43 -18.70
C ALA A 16 -6.99 23.61 -18.88
N ALA A 17 -7.04 22.71 -19.86
CA ALA A 17 -5.88 22.04 -20.43
C ALA A 17 -5.21 22.97 -21.44
N LEU A 18 -3.88 23.01 -21.43
CA LEU A 18 -3.10 23.30 -22.64
C LEU A 18 -1.90 22.35 -22.66
N ALA A 19 -1.96 21.43 -23.61
CA ALA A 19 -0.82 20.70 -24.11
C ALA A 19 -0.01 21.61 -25.05
N SER A 20 1.31 21.62 -24.92
CA SER A 20 2.20 21.90 -26.04
C SER A 20 3.51 21.12 -25.91
N THR A 21 3.62 20.17 -26.82
CA THR A 21 4.82 19.76 -27.57
C THR A 21 6.08 20.60 -27.33
N GLY A 22 7.19 19.94 -26.97
CA GLY A 22 8.52 20.55 -26.96
C GLY A 22 9.62 19.50 -27.12
N CYS A 23 10.08 19.33 -28.35
CA CYS A 23 11.17 18.47 -28.78
C CYS A 23 12.51 18.77 -28.09
N CYS A 24 13.33 17.72 -28.03
CA CYS A 24 14.79 17.70 -27.94
C CYS A 24 15.52 19.02 -28.25
N SER A 25 16.26 19.56 -27.28
CA SER A 25 17.56 20.19 -27.53
C SER A 25 18.43 20.09 -26.29
N ARG A 26 19.33 19.10 -26.31
CA ARG A 26 20.36 18.89 -25.30
C ARG A 26 21.48 19.91 -25.55
N ALA A 27 21.54 20.97 -24.76
CA ALA A 27 22.67 21.90 -24.80
C ALA A 27 23.90 21.22 -24.18
N TYR A 28 24.95 21.06 -24.98
CA TYR A 28 26.26 20.57 -24.55
C TYR A 28 26.94 21.67 -23.71
N GLN A 29 26.97 21.50 -22.38
CA GLN A 29 27.81 22.30 -21.50
C GLN A 29 29.21 21.67 -21.46
N GLY A 30 30.22 22.42 -21.92
CA GLY A 30 31.61 21.99 -21.89
C GLY A 30 32.13 21.72 -20.47
N PRO A 31 33.25 20.99 -20.35
CA PRO A 31 33.82 20.61 -19.07
C PRO A 31 34.29 21.85 -18.29
N ARG A 32 33.71 22.06 -17.10
CA ARG A 32 34.27 22.99 -16.11
C ARG A 32 35.46 22.30 -15.41
N PRO A 33 36.59 23.00 -15.17
CA PRO A 33 37.68 22.45 -14.38
C PRO A 33 37.20 22.26 -12.93
N VAL A 34 37.22 21.00 -12.47
CA VAL A 34 36.95 20.65 -11.08
C VAL A 34 38.18 20.98 -10.26
N LEU A 35 38.08 22.00 -9.42
CA LEU A 35 38.99 22.22 -8.29
C LEU A 35 38.92 20.98 -7.39
N ALA A 36 40.03 20.24 -7.32
CA ALA A 36 40.19 19.09 -6.44
C ALA A 36 40.17 19.57 -4.98
N LEU A 37 38.97 19.60 -4.38
CA LEU A 37 38.84 19.64 -2.92
C LEU A 37 39.40 18.32 -2.39
N ALA A 38 40.38 18.42 -1.50
CA ALA A 38 40.95 17.29 -0.77
C ALA A 38 39.82 16.46 -0.14
N ALA A 39 39.73 15.20 -0.52
CA ALA A 39 38.80 14.25 0.08
C ALA A 39 39.09 14.16 1.59
N PRO A 40 38.09 14.28 2.47
CA PRO A 40 38.28 14.03 3.88
C PRO A 40 38.78 12.59 4.06
N ARG A 41 40.03 12.45 4.53
CA ARG A 41 40.55 11.22 5.11
C ARG A 41 39.86 11.00 6.45
N ASP A 42 39.16 9.88 6.53
CA ASP A 42 39.09 8.94 7.66
C ASP A 42 37.68 8.38 7.83
N ARG A 43 37.38 7.34 7.04
CA ARG A 43 36.38 6.35 7.46
C ARG A 43 37.13 5.20 8.12
N ASN A 44 37.08 5.25 9.45
CA ASN A 44 37.41 4.21 10.39
C ASN A 44 36.95 2.83 9.84
N GLN A 45 37.88 2.01 9.34
CA GLN A 45 37.59 0.70 8.73
C GLN A 45 37.06 -0.34 9.75
N ASN A 46 36.94 0.07 11.02
CA ASN A 46 36.44 -0.74 12.13
C ASN A 46 34.98 -0.41 12.52
N ALA A 47 34.27 0.43 11.77
CA ALA A 47 32.85 0.66 12.03
C ALA A 47 32.07 -0.65 11.81
N ARG A 48 31.43 -1.14 12.88
CA ARG A 48 30.49 -2.26 12.79
C ARG A 48 29.43 -1.87 11.76
N PRO A 49 29.01 -2.78 10.85
CA PRO A 49 27.89 -2.48 9.97
C PRO A 49 26.64 -2.20 10.82
N VAL A 50 26.03 -1.04 10.60
CA VAL A 50 24.75 -0.63 11.22
C VAL A 50 23.69 -1.66 10.86
N GLU A 51 23.03 -2.18 11.88
CA GLU A 51 22.01 -3.22 11.71
C GLU A 51 20.64 -2.58 11.44
N THR A 52 20.09 -2.84 10.26
CA THR A 52 18.84 -2.24 9.80
C THR A 52 17.74 -3.29 9.65
N PHE A 53 16.50 -2.85 9.87
CA PHE A 53 15.32 -3.70 9.76
C PHE A 53 14.30 -3.05 8.83
N THR A 54 14.14 -3.60 7.63
CA THR A 54 13.09 -3.19 6.70
C THR A 54 11.81 -3.95 7.00
N ILE A 55 10.79 -3.19 7.38
CA ILE A 55 9.43 -3.65 7.63
C ILE A 55 8.60 -3.34 6.39
N VAL A 56 7.95 -4.35 5.82
CA VAL A 56 7.07 -4.23 4.67
C VAL A 56 5.70 -4.80 5.01
N PHE A 57 4.69 -3.94 5.01
CA PHE A 57 3.29 -4.36 5.06
C PHE A 57 2.65 -4.18 3.69
N SER A 58 1.84 -5.13 3.24
CA SER A 58 1.13 -5.03 1.95
C SER A 58 -0.21 -5.73 1.98
N THR A 59 -1.22 -5.12 1.36
CA THR A 59 -2.54 -5.73 1.11
C THR A 59 -2.69 -6.03 -0.38
N PHE A 60 -3.41 -7.09 -0.73
CA PHE A 60 -3.61 -7.52 -2.12
C PHE A 60 -4.84 -8.42 -2.27
N ILE A 61 -5.44 -8.48 -3.46
CA ILE A 61 -6.53 -9.39 -3.82
C ILE A 61 -5.91 -10.60 -4.54
N PRO A 62 -5.89 -11.80 -3.93
CA PRO A 62 -5.19 -12.95 -4.51
C PRO A 62 -5.77 -13.45 -5.84
N SER A 63 -7.07 -13.24 -6.06
CA SER A 63 -7.75 -13.68 -7.28
C SER A 63 -7.43 -12.76 -8.47
N ASN A 64 -7.62 -13.28 -9.68
CA ASN A 64 -7.49 -12.49 -10.91
C ASN A 64 -8.52 -11.34 -10.99
N TYR A 65 -9.74 -11.56 -10.48
CA TYR A 65 -10.77 -10.54 -10.43
C TYR A 65 -11.70 -10.71 -9.23
N VAL A 66 -12.50 -9.69 -8.97
CA VAL A 66 -13.67 -9.73 -8.10
C VAL A 66 -14.86 -9.12 -8.82
N LEU A 67 -16.03 -9.72 -8.67
CA LEU A 67 -17.25 -9.16 -9.26
C LEU A 67 -17.75 -8.00 -8.40
N GLY A 68 -17.99 -6.86 -9.04
CA GLY A 68 -18.61 -5.71 -8.40
C GLY A 68 -20.04 -6.00 -7.93
N PRO A 69 -20.58 -5.19 -7.00
CA PRO A 69 -21.97 -5.29 -6.61
C PRO A 69 -22.89 -5.07 -7.82
N GLY A 70 -23.97 -5.85 -7.92
CA GLY A 70 -24.89 -5.77 -9.06
C GLY A 70 -25.64 -4.43 -9.19
N LEU A 71 -25.66 -3.62 -8.13
CA LEU A 71 -26.24 -2.29 -8.08
C LEU A 71 -25.13 -1.26 -7.83
N HIS A 72 -24.27 -1.02 -8.82
CA HIS A 72 -23.17 -0.07 -8.71
C HIS A 72 -23.47 1.22 -9.49
N PRO A 73 -23.30 2.44 -8.94
CA PRO A 73 -23.56 3.71 -9.65
C PRO A 73 -22.90 3.82 -11.03
N GLN A 74 -21.67 3.33 -11.20
CA GLN A 74 -21.02 3.29 -12.53
C GLN A 74 -21.68 2.29 -13.49
N SER A 75 -22.33 1.23 -12.98
CA SER A 75 -23.20 0.38 -13.79
C SER A 75 -24.43 1.13 -14.31
N PHE A 76 -24.78 2.29 -13.73
CA PHE A 76 -25.92 3.12 -14.10
C PHE A 76 -25.54 4.37 -14.93
N CYS A 77 -24.29 4.50 -15.39
CA CYS A 77 -23.86 5.61 -16.27
C CYS A 77 -24.47 5.53 -17.69
N GLY A 78 -25.80 5.59 -17.79
CA GLY A 78 -26.55 5.83 -19.03
C GLY A 78 -27.08 4.61 -19.77
N LEU A 79 -26.80 3.38 -19.32
CA LEU A 79 -27.24 2.16 -20.00
C LEU A 79 -28.22 1.38 -19.11
N VAL A 80 -29.46 1.27 -19.59
CA VAL A 80 -30.43 0.29 -19.12
C VAL A 80 -30.37 -0.89 -20.10
N PRO A 81 -30.10 -2.13 -19.65
CA PRO A 81 -29.89 -2.57 -18.26
C PRO A 81 -28.47 -2.28 -17.73
N PRO A 82 -28.28 -2.19 -16.40
CA PRO A 82 -26.98 -1.92 -15.80
C PRO A 82 -25.96 -3.02 -16.12
N LYS A 83 -24.77 -2.64 -16.57
CA LYS A 83 -23.66 -3.57 -16.84
C LYS A 83 -23.00 -3.97 -15.52
N ARG A 84 -22.91 -5.28 -15.23
CA ARG A 84 -22.13 -5.78 -14.08
C ARG A 84 -20.65 -5.49 -14.32
N LEU A 85 -19.96 -4.94 -13.32
CA LEU A 85 -18.53 -4.68 -13.39
C LEU A 85 -17.72 -5.83 -12.79
N ALA A 86 -16.54 -6.06 -13.35
CA ALA A 86 -15.48 -6.86 -12.75
C ALA A 86 -14.33 -5.92 -12.39
N PHE A 87 -13.72 -6.10 -11.22
CA PHE A 87 -12.52 -5.37 -10.81
C PHE A 87 -11.32 -6.30 -10.88
N ALA A 88 -10.22 -5.84 -11.46
CA ALA A 88 -8.98 -6.63 -11.46
C ALA A 88 -8.46 -6.80 -10.03
N GLY A 89 -8.13 -8.04 -9.68
CA GLY A 89 -7.34 -8.34 -8.50
C GLY A 89 -5.85 -8.22 -8.78
N ASP A 90 -5.03 -8.66 -7.84
CA ASP A 90 -3.57 -8.65 -7.97
C ASP A 90 -3.02 -9.97 -8.54
N ASP A 91 -3.88 -11.01 -8.65
CA ASP A 91 -3.57 -12.32 -9.23
C ASP A 91 -2.24 -12.94 -8.74
N ARG A 92 -2.01 -12.86 -7.43
CA ARG A 92 -0.74 -13.26 -6.83
C ARG A 92 -0.91 -13.98 -5.49
N GLY A 93 0.16 -14.68 -5.11
CA GLY A 93 0.33 -15.21 -3.76
C GLY A 93 1.07 -14.23 -2.84
N PHE A 94 1.42 -14.73 -1.66
CA PHE A 94 2.26 -14.03 -0.69
C PHE A 94 3.69 -13.90 -1.20
N ASP A 95 4.14 -12.66 -1.42
CA ASP A 95 5.46 -12.35 -1.93
C ASP A 95 5.84 -10.90 -1.61
N VAL A 96 6.91 -10.73 -0.83
CA VAL A 96 7.41 -9.41 -0.41
C VAL A 96 7.89 -8.57 -1.59
N ASP A 97 8.38 -9.19 -2.65
CA ASP A 97 8.94 -8.51 -3.82
C ASP A 97 7.88 -8.20 -4.89
N SER A 98 6.62 -8.62 -4.68
CA SER A 98 5.58 -8.40 -5.68
C SER A 98 5.40 -6.91 -5.95
N THR A 99 5.23 -6.56 -7.23
CA THR A 99 4.95 -5.19 -7.67
C THR A 99 3.46 -4.87 -7.67
N CYS A 100 2.59 -5.86 -7.46
CA CYS A 100 1.14 -5.71 -7.43
C CYS A 100 0.61 -5.69 -5.99
N TYR A 101 -0.19 -4.71 -5.62
CA TYR A 101 -0.77 -4.57 -4.28
C TYR A 101 -1.97 -3.61 -4.34
N ARG A 102 -2.81 -3.62 -3.31
CA ARG A 102 -3.81 -2.55 -3.09
C ARG A 102 -3.21 -1.41 -2.29
N ALA A 103 -2.42 -1.74 -1.27
CA ALA A 103 -1.65 -0.79 -0.47
C ALA A 103 -0.36 -1.42 0.02
N ARG A 104 0.70 -0.62 0.19
CA ARG A 104 1.99 -1.04 0.75
C ARG A 104 2.62 0.06 1.61
N GLN A 105 3.05 -0.31 2.81
CA GLN A 105 3.87 0.53 3.68
C GLN A 105 5.25 -0.08 3.83
N VAL A 106 6.28 0.76 3.70
CA VAL A 106 7.67 0.38 3.90
C VAL A 106 8.29 1.35 4.90
N VAL A 107 9.00 0.81 5.89
CA VAL A 107 9.83 1.59 6.80
C VAL A 107 11.09 0.80 7.12
N THR A 108 12.24 1.47 7.19
CA THR A 108 13.49 0.88 7.70
C THR A 108 13.87 1.55 9.00
N ILE A 109 14.12 0.76 10.04
CA ILE A 109 14.49 1.24 11.37
C ILE A 109 15.89 0.77 11.79
N ILE A 110 16.49 1.50 12.72
CA ILE A 110 17.79 1.26 13.33
C ILE A 110 17.59 1.16 14.85
N PRO A 111 17.52 -0.06 15.43
CA PRO A 111 17.24 -0.20 16.86
C PRO A 111 18.33 0.34 17.78
N GLU A 112 19.59 0.34 17.33
CA GLU A 112 20.76 0.77 18.10
C GLU A 112 20.81 2.30 18.24
N GLU A 113 20.69 2.80 19.48
CA GLU A 113 20.71 4.24 19.80
C GLU A 113 22.02 4.93 19.41
N ASP A 114 23.14 4.22 19.52
CA ASP A 114 24.47 4.75 19.17
C ASP A 114 24.64 4.96 17.66
N ASP A 115 23.92 4.19 16.84
CA ASP A 115 23.95 4.30 15.38
C ASP A 115 22.93 5.34 14.88
N ASP A 116 21.76 5.42 15.52
CA ASP A 116 20.73 6.39 15.22
C ASP A 116 19.86 6.73 16.45
N PRO A 117 19.80 8.00 16.91
CA PRO A 117 19.10 8.36 18.14
C PRO A 117 17.58 8.24 18.05
N ASP A 118 16.97 8.43 16.87
CA ASP A 118 15.50 8.37 16.70
C ASP A 118 15.01 6.97 16.26
N GLY A 119 15.93 6.16 15.74
CA GLY A 119 15.71 4.79 15.31
C GLY A 119 15.09 4.66 13.93
N LEU A 120 15.04 5.73 13.14
CA LEU A 120 14.54 5.76 11.77
C LEU A 120 15.70 5.95 10.79
N LEU A 121 15.79 5.08 9.79
CA LEU A 121 16.66 5.39 8.65
C LEU A 121 16.04 6.55 7.85
N GLU A 122 16.77 7.66 7.75
CA GLU A 122 16.29 8.86 7.06
C GLU A 122 15.77 8.59 5.65
N GLY A 123 14.58 9.12 5.35
CA GLY A 123 13.89 8.91 4.06
C GLY A 123 13.37 7.49 3.80
N ALA A 124 13.43 6.57 4.78
CA ALA A 124 13.02 5.18 4.57
C ALA A 124 11.51 4.91 4.68
N LYS A 125 10.69 5.91 5.01
CA LYS A 125 9.22 5.78 5.07
C LYS A 125 8.61 5.91 3.68
N GLN A 126 7.82 4.92 3.26
CA GLN A 126 7.10 4.95 2.00
C GLN A 126 5.69 4.41 2.16
N ASN A 127 4.70 5.17 1.69
CA ASN A 127 3.33 4.70 1.51
C ASN A 127 3.04 4.63 0.01
N LEU A 128 2.61 3.48 -0.47
CA LEU A 128 2.34 3.20 -1.88
C LEU A 128 0.93 2.66 -2.00
N GLY A 129 0.13 3.25 -2.90
CA GLY A 129 -1.17 2.72 -3.27
C GLY A 129 -1.11 2.10 -4.67
N GLY A 130 -1.77 0.96 -4.84
CA GLY A 130 -1.77 0.28 -6.14
C GLY A 130 -2.96 0.64 -7.02
N LEU A 131 -2.99 0.05 -8.21
CA LEU A 131 -3.95 0.39 -9.25
C LEU A 131 -5.26 -0.39 -9.09
N SER A 132 -6.39 0.31 -9.10
CA SER A 132 -7.71 -0.29 -9.25
C SER A 132 -8.17 -0.13 -10.68
N GLU A 133 -8.57 -1.23 -11.30
CA GLU A 133 -9.12 -1.26 -12.67
C GLU A 133 -10.51 -1.90 -12.63
N SER A 134 -11.42 -1.40 -13.47
CA SER A 134 -12.77 -1.94 -13.62
C SER A 134 -13.10 -2.19 -15.08
N PHE A 135 -13.86 -3.25 -15.34
CA PHE A 135 -14.18 -3.75 -16.67
C PHE A 135 -15.65 -4.15 -16.76
N VAL A 136 -16.20 -4.17 -17.97
CA VAL A 136 -17.52 -4.77 -18.21
C VAL A 136 -17.41 -6.28 -18.08
N ALA A 137 -18.03 -6.85 -17.05
CA ALA A 137 -17.84 -8.26 -16.71
C ALA A 137 -18.26 -9.23 -17.82
N SER A 138 -19.30 -8.92 -18.59
CA SER A 138 -19.76 -9.78 -19.68
C SER A 138 -18.79 -9.86 -20.86
N GLN A 139 -17.88 -8.88 -20.99
CA GLN A 139 -16.91 -8.80 -22.07
C GLN A 139 -15.56 -9.30 -21.56
N ALA A 140 -15.04 -8.71 -20.48
CA ALA A 140 -13.73 -9.03 -19.92
C ALA A 140 -13.64 -10.37 -19.18
N LEU A 141 -14.74 -11.10 -19.03
CA LEU A 141 -14.73 -12.45 -18.45
C LEU A 141 -15.33 -13.49 -19.41
N ALA A 142 -15.36 -13.18 -20.71
CA ALA A 142 -15.87 -14.11 -21.73
C ALA A 142 -15.07 -15.43 -21.76
N ASP A 143 -13.77 -15.37 -21.46
CA ASP A 143 -12.88 -16.53 -21.30
C ASP A 143 -12.61 -16.88 -19.82
N GLY A 144 -13.27 -16.18 -18.89
CA GLY A 144 -13.18 -16.39 -17.45
C GLY A 144 -12.01 -15.68 -16.75
N ARG A 145 -11.27 -14.77 -17.40
CA ARG A 145 -10.11 -14.09 -16.82
C ARG A 145 -9.94 -12.67 -17.36
N ILE A 146 -9.50 -11.75 -16.50
CA ILE A 146 -8.99 -10.44 -16.92
C ILE A 146 -7.50 -10.56 -17.27
N ASP A 147 -7.14 -10.25 -18.50
CA ASP A 147 -5.77 -10.27 -19.00
C ASP A 147 -5.39 -8.97 -19.76
N ASP A 148 -4.24 -8.97 -20.43
CA ASP A 148 -3.75 -7.78 -21.13
C ASP A 148 -4.58 -7.39 -22.36
N ARG A 149 -5.36 -8.32 -22.91
CA ARG A 149 -6.28 -8.04 -24.03
C ARG A 149 -7.45 -7.17 -23.57
N ASP A 150 -7.88 -7.31 -22.32
CA ASP A 150 -8.91 -6.45 -21.73
C ASP A 150 -8.39 -5.05 -21.40
N ARG A 151 -7.05 -4.89 -21.35
CA ARG A 151 -6.36 -3.62 -21.06
C ARG A 151 -5.90 -2.90 -22.33
N ASP A 152 -6.58 -3.10 -23.45
CA ASP A 152 -6.30 -2.59 -24.81
C ASP A 152 -5.99 -1.09 -24.94
N GLY A 153 -6.11 -0.32 -23.85
CA GLY A 153 -5.59 1.04 -23.72
C GLY A 153 -6.58 2.10 -24.18
N VAL A 154 -7.73 1.70 -24.71
CA VAL A 154 -8.77 2.62 -25.14
C VAL A 154 -9.77 2.81 -24.01
N LEU A 155 -9.44 3.70 -23.08
CA LEU A 155 -10.32 4.06 -21.97
C LEU A 155 -11.68 4.57 -22.50
N GLY A 156 -12.76 3.87 -22.16
CA GLY A 156 -14.12 4.35 -22.41
C GLY A 156 -14.68 4.07 -23.81
N ASP A 157 -14.05 3.22 -24.63
CA ASP A 157 -14.66 2.75 -25.89
C ASP A 157 -15.88 1.84 -25.69
N GLY A 158 -16.17 1.49 -24.44
CA GLY A 158 -17.36 0.76 -24.05
C GLY A 158 -17.25 -0.75 -24.27
N GLU A 159 -16.10 -1.25 -24.73
CA GLU A 159 -15.90 -2.68 -25.01
C GLU A 159 -15.23 -3.43 -23.86
N PHE A 160 -14.25 -2.87 -23.13
CA PHE A 160 -13.57 -3.64 -22.07
C PHE A 160 -13.34 -2.86 -20.77
N LYS A 161 -12.43 -1.88 -20.75
CA LYS A 161 -12.06 -1.13 -19.54
C LYS A 161 -12.96 0.07 -19.29
N GLN A 162 -13.60 0.10 -18.12
CA GLN A 162 -14.54 1.15 -17.70
C GLN A 162 -13.87 2.25 -16.87
N GLY A 163 -12.81 1.92 -16.14
CA GLY A 163 -12.18 2.89 -15.26
C GLY A 163 -10.88 2.39 -14.66
N GLU A 164 -10.04 3.35 -14.33
CA GLU A 164 -8.78 3.16 -13.64
C GLU A 164 -8.64 4.21 -12.55
N SER A 165 -8.16 3.82 -11.40
CA SER A 165 -7.80 4.75 -10.35
C SER A 165 -6.67 4.19 -9.50
N ALA A 166 -5.59 4.95 -9.36
CA ALA A 166 -4.60 4.66 -8.33
C ALA A 166 -5.25 4.85 -6.95
N ALA A 167 -5.13 3.84 -6.10
CA ALA A 167 -5.31 4.04 -4.67
C ALA A 167 -4.32 5.12 -4.25
N VAL A 168 -4.82 6.19 -3.64
CA VAL A 168 -3.92 7.20 -3.09
C VAL A 168 -3.44 6.66 -1.75
N ALA A 169 -2.18 6.94 -1.41
CA ALA A 169 -1.61 6.70 -0.08
C ALA A 169 -2.33 7.49 1.03
N ASP A 170 -3.37 8.25 0.69
CA ASP A 170 -4.22 9.00 1.61
C ASP A 170 -4.74 8.09 2.73
N GLY A 171 -4.51 8.52 3.95
CA GLY A 171 -4.92 7.79 5.15
C GLY A 171 -3.96 6.68 5.56
N MET A 172 -2.90 6.35 4.81
CA MET A 172 -1.83 5.48 5.28
C MET A 172 -0.84 6.29 6.11
N LEU A 173 -0.49 5.81 7.31
CA LEU A 173 0.36 6.53 8.26
C LEU A 173 1.45 5.59 8.79
N ILE A 174 2.67 6.10 8.79
CA ILE A 174 3.84 5.48 9.42
C ILE A 174 4.27 6.45 10.50
N ASP A 175 3.92 6.16 11.75
CA ASP A 175 4.28 7.02 12.87
C ASP A 175 5.82 7.05 13.02
N ASP A 176 6.36 8.13 13.61
CA ASP A 176 7.78 8.18 13.96
C ASP A 176 8.11 7.05 14.95
N PRO A 177 9.24 6.35 14.75
CA PRO A 177 9.64 5.33 15.70
C PRO A 177 9.79 5.91 17.10
N VAL A 178 9.38 5.14 18.09
CA VAL A 178 9.51 5.47 19.51
C VAL A 178 10.56 4.56 20.10
N ARG A 179 11.65 5.16 20.60
CA ARG A 179 12.68 4.44 21.33
C ARG A 179 12.13 3.95 22.67
N LEU A 180 12.23 2.65 22.91
CA LEU A 180 11.84 2.01 24.18
C LEU A 180 13.05 1.70 25.07
N GLY A 181 14.24 1.65 24.47
CA GLY A 181 15.53 1.46 25.14
C GLY A 181 16.71 1.59 24.17
N PRO A 182 17.95 1.39 24.64
CA PRO A 182 19.15 1.57 23.80
C PRO A 182 19.21 0.64 22.57
N HIS A 183 18.55 -0.50 22.64
CA HIS A 183 18.54 -1.54 21.59
C HIS A 183 17.11 -1.89 21.15
N THR A 184 16.13 -1.01 21.43
CA THR A 184 14.72 -1.35 21.26
C THR A 184 13.93 -0.18 20.69
N VAL A 185 13.27 -0.43 19.57
CA VAL A 185 12.47 0.56 18.85
C VAL A 185 11.09 0.01 18.54
N TYR A 186 10.08 0.86 18.74
CA TYR A 186 8.70 0.61 18.36
C TYR A 186 8.33 1.46 17.15
N VAL A 187 7.64 0.89 16.17
CA VAL A 187 7.05 1.63 15.05
C VAL A 187 5.60 1.21 14.86
N ARG A 188 4.76 2.15 14.43
CA ARG A 188 3.34 1.91 14.19
C ARG A 188 2.98 2.15 12.72
N LEU A 189 2.43 1.12 12.09
CA LEU A 189 1.88 1.15 10.74
C LEU A 189 0.36 1.14 10.86
N ARG A 190 -0.31 2.20 10.43
CA ARG A 190 -1.76 2.31 10.64
C ARG A 190 -2.44 3.11 9.55
N THR A 191 -3.76 3.09 9.62
CA THR A 191 -4.63 3.98 8.86
C THR A 191 -5.08 5.18 9.69
N ALA A 192 -5.49 6.26 9.03
CA ALA A 192 -6.06 7.44 9.65
C ALA A 192 -7.47 7.15 10.15
N ARG A 193 -7.96 7.93 11.12
CA ARG A 193 -9.35 7.81 11.60
C ARG A 193 -10.41 8.07 10.52
N THR A 194 -10.03 8.77 9.45
CA THR A 194 -10.87 9.04 8.29
C THR A 194 -10.90 7.87 7.29
N GLY A 195 -10.24 6.76 7.62
CA GLY A 195 -10.08 5.57 6.78
C GLY A 195 -8.74 5.54 6.02
N GLY A 196 -8.33 4.33 5.66
CA GLY A 196 -7.20 4.04 4.78
C GLY A 196 -7.54 4.07 3.28
N PRO A 197 -6.71 3.40 2.46
CA PRO A 197 -6.92 3.28 1.02
C PRO A 197 -8.28 2.67 0.69
N ARG A 198 -8.97 3.26 -0.30
CA ARG A 198 -10.28 2.81 -0.76
C ARG A 198 -10.38 2.81 -2.28
N ASN A 199 -11.25 1.98 -2.82
CA ASN A 199 -11.52 1.95 -4.26
C ASN A 199 -12.32 3.20 -4.69
N ARG A 200 -11.67 4.15 -5.36
CA ARG A 200 -12.31 5.41 -5.81
C ARG A 200 -13.23 5.25 -7.00
N LEU A 201 -13.17 4.11 -7.71
CA LEU A 201 -14.13 3.80 -8.76
C LEU A 201 -15.52 3.49 -8.17
N VAL A 202 -15.57 3.10 -6.88
CA VAL A 202 -16.80 2.75 -6.20
C VAL A 202 -17.19 3.86 -5.23
N ILE A 203 -18.26 4.60 -5.55
CA ILE A 203 -18.80 5.62 -4.65
C ILE A 203 -19.25 4.95 -3.35
N GLY A 204 -18.68 5.39 -2.23
CA GLY A 204 -18.96 4.82 -0.92
C GLY A 204 -18.28 3.47 -0.65
N ALA A 205 -17.29 3.07 -1.45
CA ALA A 205 -16.49 1.91 -1.09
C ALA A 205 -15.81 2.12 0.28
N PRO A 206 -15.86 1.10 1.14
CA PRO A 206 -15.16 1.12 2.42
C PRO A 206 -13.64 1.20 2.21
N SER A 207 -12.95 1.77 3.19
CA SER A 207 -11.50 1.71 3.30
C SER A 207 -11.03 0.32 3.67
N ILE A 208 -9.77 0.04 3.37
CA ILE A 208 -9.00 -1.03 3.98
C ILE A 208 -8.28 -0.41 5.18
N ASP A 209 -8.59 -0.89 6.37
CA ASP A 209 -8.11 -0.36 7.64
C ASP A 209 -7.25 -1.38 8.40
N TRP A 210 -6.16 -0.88 8.97
CA TRP A 210 -5.25 -1.65 9.82
C TRP A 210 -4.57 -0.76 10.86
N ASP A 211 -4.02 -1.41 11.88
CA ASP A 211 -3.24 -0.82 12.95
C ASP A 211 -2.28 -1.86 13.55
N PHE A 212 -0.99 -1.75 13.21
CA PHE A 212 0.08 -2.63 13.68
C PHE A 212 1.10 -1.84 14.49
N GLY A 213 1.31 -2.25 15.74
CA GLY A 213 2.48 -1.91 16.54
C GLY A 213 3.55 -2.98 16.38
N ILE A 214 4.78 -2.56 16.09
CA ILE A 214 5.91 -3.45 15.80
C ILE A 214 7.06 -3.02 16.68
N THR A 215 7.52 -3.91 17.56
CA THR A 215 8.71 -3.71 18.39
C THR A 215 9.83 -4.60 17.86
N ILE A 216 11.01 -4.02 17.65
CA ILE A 216 12.26 -4.75 17.38
C ILE A 216 13.19 -4.54 18.57
N ASP A 217 13.77 -5.63 19.06
CA ASP A 217 14.74 -5.64 20.16
C ASP A 217 16.02 -6.39 19.75
N THR A 218 17.14 -5.68 19.77
CA THR A 218 18.50 -6.17 19.43
C THR A 218 19.38 -6.36 20.66
N SER A 219 18.85 -6.27 21.88
CA SER A 219 19.62 -6.44 23.12
C SER A 219 20.18 -7.85 23.34
N GLY A 220 19.56 -8.85 22.70
CA GLY A 220 19.95 -10.25 22.77
C GLY A 220 21.02 -10.67 21.74
N PRO A 221 21.51 -11.92 21.82
CA PRO A 221 22.43 -12.48 20.82
C PRO A 221 21.78 -12.61 19.43
N GLU A 222 20.45 -12.73 19.37
CA GLU A 222 19.64 -12.72 18.16
C GLU A 222 18.58 -11.62 18.29
N PRO A 223 18.35 -10.80 17.26
CA PRO A 223 17.27 -9.83 17.28
C PRO A 223 15.91 -10.51 17.40
N THR A 224 15.01 -9.92 18.18
CA THR A 224 13.64 -10.41 18.37
C THR A 224 12.64 -9.37 17.88
N TYR A 225 11.41 -9.83 17.62
CA TYR A 225 10.31 -8.96 17.27
C TYR A 225 9.03 -9.33 18.02
N GLU A 226 8.19 -8.32 18.24
CA GLU A 226 6.79 -8.46 18.61
C GLU A 226 5.94 -7.62 17.65
N VAL A 227 4.91 -8.21 17.05
CA VAL A 227 3.89 -7.49 16.30
C VAL A 227 2.55 -7.70 16.96
N VAL A 228 1.91 -6.60 17.34
CA VAL A 228 0.55 -6.54 17.85
C VAL A 228 -0.28 -5.73 16.88
N GLY A 229 -1.46 -6.21 16.52
CA GLY A 229 -2.33 -5.34 15.75
C GLY A 229 -3.68 -5.89 15.37
N ALA A 230 -4.32 -5.12 14.50
CA ALA A 230 -5.70 -5.22 14.06
C ALA A 230 -5.78 -4.97 12.55
N TRP A 231 -6.69 -5.69 11.89
CA TRP A 231 -7.02 -5.48 10.48
C TRP A 231 -8.38 -6.09 10.16
N ASP A 232 -9.16 -5.39 9.33
CA ASP A 232 -10.43 -5.75 8.69
C ASP A 232 -10.56 -7.17 8.11
N GLY A 233 -9.47 -7.90 7.83
CA GLY A 233 -9.54 -9.29 7.34
C GLY A 233 -9.95 -9.46 5.87
N TYR A 234 -10.15 -8.36 5.13
CA TYR A 234 -10.20 -8.33 3.67
C TYR A 234 -9.42 -7.11 3.15
N PRO A 235 -8.64 -7.19 2.05
CA PRO A 235 -8.38 -8.35 1.19
C PRO A 235 -7.36 -9.34 1.81
N ALA A 236 -6.37 -9.86 1.09
CA ALA A 236 -5.22 -10.51 1.73
C ALA A 236 -4.21 -9.46 2.18
N ALA A 237 -3.35 -9.82 3.12
CA ALA A 237 -2.24 -8.98 3.53
C ALA A 237 -1.17 -9.80 4.23
N GLU A 238 0.00 -9.17 4.24
CA GLU A 238 1.25 -9.76 4.64
C GLU A 238 2.14 -8.69 5.26
N LEU A 239 2.88 -9.11 6.29
CA LEU A 239 3.89 -8.30 6.94
C LEU A 239 5.19 -9.10 6.97
N TYR A 240 6.26 -8.45 6.54
CA TYR A 240 7.61 -8.98 6.54
C TYR A 240 8.55 -8.07 7.32
N ILE A 241 9.54 -8.66 7.97
CA ILE A 241 10.67 -7.96 8.58
C ILE A 241 11.94 -8.58 7.99
N ASN A 242 12.77 -7.79 7.30
CA ASN A 242 13.93 -8.29 6.56
C ASN A 242 13.60 -9.50 5.67
N ARG A 243 12.48 -9.42 4.93
CA ARG A 243 11.94 -10.48 4.06
C ARG A 243 11.48 -11.76 4.78
N GLN A 244 11.60 -11.84 6.10
CA GLN A 244 11.03 -12.93 6.89
C GLN A 244 9.54 -12.66 7.11
N PRO A 245 8.62 -13.57 6.74
CA PRO A 245 7.19 -13.39 6.98
C PRO A 245 6.92 -13.45 8.48
N VAL A 246 6.23 -12.45 9.01
CA VAL A 246 5.82 -12.41 10.42
C VAL A 246 4.30 -12.47 10.59
N PHE A 247 3.55 -12.01 9.58
CA PHE A 247 2.09 -12.09 9.54
C PHE A 247 1.62 -12.31 8.11
N ARG A 248 0.62 -13.17 7.93
CA ARG A 248 -0.07 -13.44 6.67
C ARG A 248 -1.53 -13.74 6.99
N SER A 249 -2.44 -13.10 6.26
CA SER A 249 -3.86 -13.45 6.30
C SER A 249 -4.38 -13.57 4.88
N THR A 250 -5.08 -14.67 4.61
CA THR A 250 -5.91 -14.80 3.42
C THR A 250 -7.34 -14.41 3.79
N PRO A 251 -8.04 -13.68 2.93
CA PRO A 251 -9.48 -13.68 3.00
C PRO A 251 -9.86 -15.15 2.74
N GLY A 252 -10.64 -15.78 3.61
CA GLY A 252 -11.09 -17.17 3.40
C GLY A 252 -11.85 -17.34 2.07
N ASN A 253 -12.56 -18.45 1.87
CA ASN A 253 -13.39 -18.72 0.66
C ASN A 253 -14.61 -17.77 0.50
N ARG A 254 -14.46 -16.46 0.71
CA ARG A 254 -15.52 -15.47 0.90
C ARG A 254 -15.50 -14.31 -0.10
N PRO A 255 -15.36 -14.50 -1.44
CA PRO A 255 -15.69 -13.43 -2.36
C PRO A 255 -17.17 -13.50 -2.76
N GLY A 256 -17.90 -12.38 -2.60
CA GLY A 256 -18.88 -11.99 -3.62
C GLY A 256 -20.37 -11.92 -3.28
N SER A 257 -20.81 -12.01 -2.02
CA SER A 257 -22.21 -11.68 -1.68
C SER A 257 -22.34 -10.23 -1.17
N PHE A 258 -23.50 -9.59 -1.38
CA PHE A 258 -23.79 -8.26 -0.80
C PHE A 258 -23.74 -8.27 0.75
N VAL A 259 -23.91 -9.44 1.37
CA VAL A 259 -23.71 -9.66 2.82
C VAL A 259 -22.22 -9.60 3.20
N ASP A 260 -21.30 -9.83 2.27
CA ASP A 260 -19.85 -9.63 2.47
C ASP A 260 -19.45 -8.15 2.40
N LEU A 261 -20.25 -7.30 1.75
CA LEU A 261 -20.10 -5.84 1.80
C LEU A 261 -20.35 -5.29 3.21
N LEU A 262 -21.25 -5.91 3.98
CA LEU A 262 -21.44 -5.60 5.40
C LEU A 262 -20.22 -5.98 6.25
N LYS A 263 -19.38 -6.92 5.79
CA LYS A 263 -18.15 -7.32 6.49
C LYS A 263 -16.99 -6.35 6.28
N LEU A 264 -17.11 -5.48 5.27
CA LEU A 264 -16.23 -4.34 5.06
C LEU A 264 -16.69 -3.11 5.86
N LEU A 265 -17.77 -3.22 6.66
CA LEU A 265 -18.10 -2.18 7.62
C LEU A 265 -17.11 -2.24 8.79
N PRO A 266 -16.66 -1.08 9.30
CA PRO A 266 -15.74 -1.03 10.44
C PRO A 266 -16.24 -1.89 11.61
N GLY A 267 -15.38 -2.79 12.09
CA GLY A 267 -15.64 -3.64 13.26
C GLY A 267 -16.23 -5.03 13.01
N TYR A 268 -16.53 -5.41 11.76
CA TYR A 268 -17.14 -6.72 11.47
C TYR A 268 -16.14 -7.89 11.39
N ALA A 269 -14.87 -7.61 11.09
CA ALA A 269 -13.81 -8.60 10.97
C ALA A 269 -12.46 -8.07 11.50
N ASP A 270 -12.50 -7.33 12.61
CA ASP A 270 -11.31 -6.85 13.31
C ASP A 270 -10.49 -8.05 13.82
N THR A 271 -9.55 -8.50 13.00
CA THR A 271 -8.71 -9.65 13.30
C THR A 271 -7.56 -9.16 14.15
N ARG A 272 -7.64 -9.42 15.45
CA ARG A 272 -6.58 -9.07 16.39
C ARG A 272 -5.61 -10.20 16.55
N PHE A 273 -4.32 -9.87 16.56
CA PHE A 273 -3.28 -10.85 16.76
C PHE A 273 -2.08 -10.29 17.52
N VAL A 274 -1.31 -11.21 18.08
CA VAL A 274 0.02 -10.98 18.63
C VAL A 274 0.90 -12.07 18.06
N THR A 275 2.00 -11.70 17.43
CA THR A 275 3.04 -12.61 16.94
C THR A 275 4.39 -12.18 17.48
N ARG A 276 5.21 -13.15 17.82
CA ARG A 276 6.56 -12.96 18.40
C ARG A 276 7.51 -13.94 17.75
N GLY A 277 8.77 -13.56 17.60
CA GLY A 277 9.79 -14.47 17.11
C GLY A 277 11.18 -13.88 17.14
N THR A 278 12.13 -14.67 16.67
CA THR A 278 13.49 -14.22 16.38
C THR A 278 13.61 -13.88 14.90
N LEU A 279 14.41 -12.87 14.59
CA LEU A 279 14.80 -12.55 13.23
C LEU A 279 16.07 -13.33 12.93
N ASN A 280 16.05 -14.09 11.83
CA ASN A 280 17.23 -14.85 11.44
C ASN A 280 18.39 -13.87 11.20
N GLY A 281 19.39 -13.91 12.07
CA GLY A 281 20.57 -13.06 12.10
C GLY A 281 21.53 -13.24 10.90
N LYS A 282 21.01 -13.48 9.69
CA LYS A 282 21.76 -13.19 8.48
C LYS A 282 21.86 -11.66 8.38
N ARG A 283 22.81 -11.10 9.14
CA ARG A 283 23.30 -9.73 9.05
C ARG A 283 23.25 -9.32 7.58
N GLY A 284 22.46 -8.29 7.30
CA GLY A 284 21.97 -7.94 5.97
C GLY A 284 23.04 -7.95 4.88
N ALA A 285 22.58 -8.17 3.65
CA ALA A 285 23.36 -7.86 2.47
C ALA A 285 23.96 -6.46 2.62
N ARG A 286 25.30 -6.36 2.50
CA ARG A 286 26.01 -5.08 2.47
C ARG A 286 25.36 -4.21 1.38
N ILE A 287 24.71 -3.13 1.79
CA ILE A 287 24.39 -2.03 0.89
C ILE A 287 25.72 -1.30 0.70
N TRP A 288 26.27 -1.38 -0.52
CA TRP A 288 27.49 -0.69 -0.95
C TRP A 288 27.18 0.74 -1.36
#